data_AF-A0A2P2KGV1-F1
#
_entry.id   AF-A0A2P2KGV1-F1
#
_cell.length_a   1.000
_cell.length_b   1.000
_cell.length_c   1.000
_cell.angle_alpha   90.00
_cell.angle_beta   90.00
_cell.angle_gamma   90.00
#
_symmetry.space_group_name_H-M   'P 1'
#
loop_
_entity.id
_entity.type
_entity.pdbx_description
1 polymer ?
#
loop_
_entity_poly.entity_id
_entity_poly.type
_entity_poly.pdbx_seq_one_letter_code
_entity_poly.pdbx_strand_id
1 'polypeptide(L)'
;MGNLQLISQYLTILGHLALALHDFVQAREILRSSLTLAKKLYDVPTQIWVLSILTTLYQGLGEIGNEMENEEYRNLKSDELQKRLADAHSSIHHIELIDKVKFEVQHFHEHDMKRAMANQSMRVNLDIPESLGLLAPSSATSSSRLLDIDNRSRRKGKFST
;
A
#
# COMPACT_ATOMS: atom_id res chain seq x y z
N MET A 1 -11.30 12.09 1.79
CA MET A 1 -11.47 10.62 1.90
C MET A 1 -12.61 10.07 1.04
N GLY A 2 -13.78 10.72 0.93
CA GLY A 2 -14.92 10.14 0.19
C GLY A 2 -14.77 9.95 -1.32
N ASN A 3 -14.02 10.81 -2.02
CA ASN A 3 -13.90 10.74 -3.48
C ASN A 3 -13.11 9.49 -3.94
N LEU A 4 -11.98 9.19 -3.28
CA LEU A 4 -11.15 8.03 -3.61
C LEU A 4 -11.88 6.70 -3.37
N GLN A 5 -12.72 6.65 -2.33
CA GLN A 5 -13.53 5.47 -2.01
C GLN A 5 -14.67 5.28 -3.00
N LEU A 6 -15.30 6.36 -3.45
CA LEU A 6 -16.29 6.31 -4.51
C LEU A 6 -15.67 5.87 -5.84
N ILE A 7 -14.49 6.40 -6.19
CA ILE A 7 -13.70 6.00 -7.35
C ILE A 7 -13.34 4.51 -7.26
N SER A 8 -12.81 4.06 -6.12
CA SER A 8 -12.51 2.64 -5.85
C SER A 8 -13.72 1.72 -6.02
N GLN A 9 -14.89 2.11 -5.50
CA GLN A 9 -16.11 1.32 -5.65
C GLN A 9 -16.60 1.30 -7.10
N TYR A 10 -16.52 2.43 -7.79
CA TYR A 10 -16.86 2.53 -9.19
C TYR A 10 -15.93 1.66 -10.06
N LEU A 11 -14.63 1.67 -9.77
CA LEU A 11 -13.63 0.79 -10.37
C LEU A 11 -13.96 -0.69 -10.13
N THR A 12 -14.34 -1.03 -8.90
CA THR A 12 -14.65 -2.42 -8.52
C THR A 12 -15.89 -2.94 -9.24
N ILE A 13 -16.92 -2.10 -9.36
CA ILE A 13 -18.15 -2.43 -10.09
C ILE A 13 -17.85 -2.59 -11.59
N LEU A 14 -17.05 -1.69 -12.17
CA LEU A 14 -16.67 -1.75 -13.58
C LEU A 14 -15.80 -2.97 -13.93
N GLY A 15 -14.86 -3.37 -13.06
CA GLY A 15 -14.07 -4.58 -13.22
C GLY A 15 -14.93 -5.86 -13.15
N HIS A 16 -15.87 -5.91 -12.20
CA HIS A 16 -16.85 -7.00 -12.16
C HIS A 16 -17.76 -7.02 -13.38
N LEU A 17 -18.17 -5.85 -13.87
CA LEU A 17 -19.04 -5.74 -15.03
C LEU A 17 -18.34 -6.19 -16.32
N ALA A 18 -17.05 -5.87 -16.48
CA ALA A 18 -16.23 -6.33 -17.60
C ALA A 18 -16.07 -7.87 -17.63
N LEU A 19 -16.00 -8.51 -16.46
CA LEU A 19 -15.96 -9.97 -16.33
C LEU A 19 -17.34 -10.62 -16.47
N ALA A 20 -18.40 -9.93 -16.03
CA ALA A 20 -19.75 -10.49 -15.98
C ALA A 20 -20.51 -10.38 -17.30
N LEU A 21 -20.19 -9.40 -18.16
CA LEU A 21 -21.16 -9.01 -19.16
C LEU A 21 -21.35 -10.02 -20.29
N HIS A 22 -20.35 -10.47 -21.05
CA HIS A 22 -20.60 -11.05 -22.39
C HIS A 22 -21.51 -10.18 -23.32
N ASP A 23 -22.09 -9.09 -22.82
CA ASP A 23 -22.77 -7.98 -23.49
C ASP A 23 -21.82 -6.78 -23.46
N PHE A 24 -20.85 -6.85 -24.36
CA PHE A 24 -19.78 -5.87 -24.48
C PHE A 24 -20.26 -4.47 -24.87
N VAL A 25 -21.49 -4.35 -25.38
CA VAL A 25 -22.05 -3.06 -25.83
C VAL A 25 -22.36 -2.17 -24.64
N GLN A 26 -23.06 -2.69 -23.63
CA GLN A 26 -23.38 -1.91 -22.43
C GLN A 26 -22.12 -1.61 -21.61
N ALA A 27 -21.17 -2.54 -21.53
CA ALA A 27 -19.88 -2.35 -20.87
C ALA A 27 -19.13 -1.14 -21.45
N ARG A 28 -19.08 -1.06 -22.79
CA ARG A 28 -18.38 -0.01 -23.52
C ARG A 28 -18.96 1.37 -23.23
N GLU A 29 -20.28 1.50 -23.20
CA GLU A 29 -20.94 2.79 -22.92
C GLU A 29 -20.63 3.28 -21.50
N ILE A 30 -20.69 2.40 -20.50
CA ILE A 30 -20.37 2.77 -19.12
C ILE A 30 -18.89 3.15 -18.99
N LEU A 31 -17.98 2.40 -19.63
CA LEU A 31 -16.55 2.71 -19.65
C LEU A 31 -16.26 4.04 -20.37
N ARG A 32 -16.96 4.35 -21.47
CA ARG A 32 -16.83 5.66 -22.15
C ARG A 32 -17.34 6.82 -21.32
N SER A 33 -18.45 6.63 -20.62
CA SER A 33 -18.96 7.62 -19.65
C SER A 33 -17.95 7.86 -18.52
N SER A 34 -17.39 6.77 -17.96
CA SER A 34 -16.33 6.82 -16.95
C SER A 34 -15.09 7.57 -17.44
N LEU A 35 -14.62 7.26 -18.64
CA LEU A 35 -13.46 7.93 -19.24
C LEU A 35 -13.71 9.43 -19.44
N THR A 36 -14.92 9.79 -19.87
CA THR A 36 -15.32 11.19 -20.04
C THR A 36 -15.33 11.94 -18.70
N LEU A 37 -15.85 11.31 -17.65
CA LEU A 37 -15.84 11.89 -16.31
C LEU A 37 -14.40 12.04 -15.78
N ALA A 38 -13.57 11.01 -15.92
CA ALA A 38 -12.17 11.05 -15.50
C ALA A 38 -11.38 12.14 -16.24
N LYS A 39 -11.65 12.36 -17.54
CA LYS A 39 -11.10 13.48 -18.32
C LYS A 39 -11.55 14.83 -17.76
N LYS A 40 -12.83 15.00 -17.44
CA LYS A 40 -13.37 16.25 -16.84
C LYS A 40 -12.77 16.56 -15.48
N LEU A 41 -12.48 15.53 -14.69
CA LEU A 41 -11.87 15.67 -13.36
C LEU A 41 -10.35 15.77 -13.40
N TYR A 42 -9.73 15.71 -14.58
CA TYR A 42 -8.26 15.64 -14.77
C TYR A 42 -7.60 14.50 -13.97
N ASP A 43 -8.35 13.42 -13.70
CA ASP A 43 -7.87 12.26 -12.96
C ASP A 43 -7.16 11.31 -13.92
N VAL A 44 -5.84 11.53 -14.07
CA VAL A 44 -4.98 10.76 -14.97
C VAL A 44 -4.88 9.28 -14.55
N PRO A 45 -4.70 8.93 -13.26
CA PRO A 45 -4.74 7.53 -12.81
C PRO A 45 -6.03 6.80 -13.23
N THR A 46 -7.20 7.42 -13.02
CA THR A 46 -8.47 6.81 -13.41
C THR A 46 -8.61 6.71 -14.92
N GLN A 47 -8.12 7.68 -15.70
CA GLN A 47 -8.09 7.58 -17.16
C GLN A 47 -7.27 6.36 -17.63
N ILE A 48 -6.05 6.16 -17.11
CA ILE A 48 -5.18 5.04 -17.48
C ILE A 48 -5.87 3.70 -17.19
N TRP A 49 -6.53 3.59 -16.03
CA TRP A 49 -7.23 2.38 -15.63
C TRP A 49 -8.44 2.08 -16.51
N VAL A 50 -9.28 3.08 -16.81
CA VAL A 50 -10.44 2.85 -17.69
C VAL A 50 -9.97 2.40 -19.08
N LEU A 51 -8.86 2.96 -19.56
CA LEU A 51 -8.24 2.53 -20.82
C LEU A 51 -7.73 1.09 -20.74
N SER A 52 -7.14 0.62 -19.63
CA SER A 52 -6.73 -0.79 -19.54
C SER A 52 -7.91 -1.75 -19.66
N ILE A 53 -9.05 -1.42 -19.05
CA ILE A 53 -10.26 -2.24 -19.16
C ILE A 53 -10.84 -2.20 -20.57
N LEU A 54 -10.85 -1.02 -21.22
CA LEU A 54 -11.27 -0.92 -22.62
C LEU A 54 -10.38 -1.77 -23.55
N THR A 55 -9.08 -1.85 -23.31
CA THR A 55 -8.18 -2.75 -24.05
C THR A 55 -8.61 -4.22 -23.87
N THR A 56 -8.86 -4.67 -22.64
CA THR A 56 -9.35 -6.03 -22.38
C THR A 56 -10.70 -6.30 -23.04
N LEU A 57 -11.58 -5.29 -23.08
CA LEU A 57 -12.87 -5.38 -23.77
C LEU A 57 -12.69 -5.55 -25.29
N TYR A 58 -11.81 -4.75 -25.91
CA TYR A 58 -11.52 -4.84 -27.35
C TYR A 58 -10.86 -6.18 -27.71
N GLN A 59 -9.98 -6.70 -26.86
CA GLN A 59 -9.42 -8.04 -27.01
C GLN A 59 -10.52 -9.13 -26.98
N GLY A 60 -11.45 -9.03 -26.04
CA GLY A 60 -12.59 -9.96 -25.94
C GLY A 60 -13.55 -9.89 -27.13
N LEU A 61 -13.62 -8.74 -27.81
CA LEU A 61 -14.41 -8.51 -29.01
C LEU A 61 -13.67 -8.81 -30.33
N GLY A 62 -12.36 -9.03 -30.29
CA GLY A 62 -11.53 -9.16 -31.49
C GLY A 62 -11.33 -7.85 -32.27
N GLU A 63 -11.56 -6.68 -31.63
CA GLU A 63 -11.42 -5.35 -32.24
C GLU A 63 -9.96 -4.86 -32.18
N ILE A 64 -9.06 -5.51 -32.92
CA ILE A 64 -7.59 -5.28 -32.85
C ILE A 64 -7.20 -3.82 -33.14
N GLY A 65 -7.88 -3.14 -34.07
CA GLY A 65 -7.60 -1.74 -34.38
C GLY A 65 -7.89 -0.81 -33.20
N ASN A 66 -9.04 -1.00 -32.56
CA ASN A 66 -9.44 -0.22 -31.39
C ASN A 66 -8.58 -0.54 -30.17
N GLU A 67 -8.18 -1.81 -30.03
CA GLU A 67 -7.25 -2.27 -29.00
C GLU A 67 -5.92 -1.50 -29.08
N MET A 68 -5.31 -1.48 -30.26
CA MET A 68 -4.01 -0.82 -30.49
C MET A 68 -4.06 0.69 -30.24
N GLU A 69 -5.07 1.38 -30.80
CA GLU A 69 -5.25 2.82 -30.58
C GLU A 69 -5.45 3.15 -29.09
N ASN A 70 -6.26 2.33 -28.40
CA ASN A 70 -6.54 2.52 -26.99
C ASN A 70 -5.33 2.23 -26.10
N GLU A 71 -4.52 1.24 -26.46
CA GLU A 71 -3.26 0.94 -25.79
C GLU A 71 -2.21 2.04 -25.99
N GLU A 72 -2.07 2.57 -27.20
CA GLU A 72 -1.19 3.70 -27.48
C GLU A 72 -1.60 4.93 -26.65
N TYR A 73 -2.89 5.25 -26.61
CA TYR A 73 -3.40 6.35 -25.81
C TYR A 73 -3.17 6.14 -24.30
N ARG A 74 -3.28 4.88 -23.83
CA ARG A 74 -2.97 4.53 -22.44
C ARG A 74 -1.50 4.74 -22.11
N ASN A 75 -0.60 4.35 -23.01
CA ASN A 75 0.84 4.52 -22.84
C ASN A 75 1.22 6.00 -22.79
N LEU A 76 0.69 6.82 -23.71
CA LEU A 76 0.86 8.27 -23.68
C LEU A 76 0.44 8.90 -22.34
N LYS A 77 -0.69 8.45 -21.77
CA LYS A 77 -1.17 8.94 -20.47
C LYS A 77 -0.29 8.48 -19.30
N SER A 78 0.21 7.25 -19.37
CA SER A 78 1.15 6.72 -18.40
C SER A 78 2.47 7.49 -18.40
N ASP A 79 3.01 7.77 -19.59
CA ASP A 79 4.24 8.54 -19.76
C ASP A 79 4.08 9.98 -19.29
N GLU A 80 2.95 10.62 -19.60
CA GLU A 80 2.61 11.94 -19.09
C GLU A 80 2.57 11.97 -17.55
N LEU A 81 1.95 10.97 -16.93
CA LEU A 81 1.89 10.85 -15.48
C LEU A 81 3.28 10.64 -14.87
N GLN A 82 4.07 9.73 -15.45
CA GLN A 82 5.43 9.45 -15.00
C GLN A 82 6.32 10.68 -15.11
N LYS A 83 6.20 11.45 -16.20
CA LYS A 83 6.92 12.71 -16.37
C LYS A 83 6.52 13.72 -15.30
N ARG A 84 5.21 13.92 -15.06
CA ARG A 84 4.72 14.83 -14.01
C ARG A 84 5.21 14.42 -12.62
N LEU A 85 5.28 13.12 -12.33
CA LEU A 85 5.82 12.62 -11.08
C LEU A 85 7.33 12.87 -10.96
N ALA A 86 8.08 12.66 -12.04
CA ALA A 86 9.51 12.97 -12.07
C ALA A 86 9.77 14.48 -11.88
N ASP A 87 8.99 15.33 -12.53
CA ASP A 87 9.05 16.79 -12.37
C ASP A 87 8.69 17.21 -10.94
N ALA A 88 7.68 16.58 -10.34
CA ALA A 88 7.30 16.84 -8.95
C ALA A 88 8.38 16.39 -7.95
N HIS A 89 9.00 15.23 -8.16
CA HIS A 89 10.09 14.73 -7.33
C HIS A 89 11.39 15.55 -7.47
N SER A 90 11.66 16.07 -8.66
CA SER A 90 12.80 16.96 -8.92
C SER A 90 12.52 18.42 -8.57
N SER A 91 11.28 18.76 -8.21
CA SER A 91 10.92 20.09 -7.76
C SER A 91 11.68 20.45 -6.48
N ILE A 92 12.28 21.63 -6.48
CA ILE A 92 13.05 22.20 -5.35
C ILE A 92 12.28 22.08 -4.04
N HIS A 93 10.97 22.33 -4.04
CA HIS A 93 10.14 22.20 -2.85
C HIS A 93 10.04 20.77 -2.30
N HIS A 94 10.02 19.74 -3.15
CA HIS A 94 10.02 18.36 -2.68
C HIS A 94 11.35 18.02 -2.00
N ILE A 95 12.46 18.47 -2.60
CA ILE A 95 13.81 18.29 -2.06
C ILE A 95 13.97 19.03 -0.72
N GLU A 96 13.55 20.30 -0.66
CA GLU A 96 13.57 21.11 0.56
C GLU A 96 12.73 20.49 1.69
N LEU A 97 11.57 19.94 1.36
CA LEU A 97 10.68 19.30 2.33
C LEU A 97 11.29 17.99 2.84
N ILE A 98 11.93 17.20 1.98
CA ILE A 98 12.70 16.02 2.38
C ILE A 98 13.88 16.41 3.27
N ASP A 99 14.65 17.43 2.91
CA ASP A 99 15.82 17.86 3.66
C ASP A 99 15.44 18.44 5.03
N LYS A 100 14.35 19.20 5.11
CA LYS A 100 13.79 19.66 6.38
C LYS A 100 13.39 18.49 7.28
N VAL A 101 12.67 17.50 6.76
CA VAL A 101 12.27 16.29 7.52
C VAL A 101 13.50 15.51 7.97
N LYS A 102 14.51 15.34 7.11
CA LYS A 102 15.77 14.66 7.48
C LYS A 102 16.51 15.41 8.59
N PHE A 103 16.58 16.73 8.49
CA PHE A 103 17.21 17.57 9.52
C PHE A 103 16.48 17.45 10.85
N GLU A 104 15.15 17.51 10.85
CA GLU A 104 14.33 17.32 12.05
C GLU A 104 14.56 15.93 12.67
N VAL A 105 14.55 14.86 11.87
CA VAL A 105 14.81 13.48 12.35
C VAL A 105 16.23 13.31 12.92
N GLN A 106 17.24 13.91 12.28
CA GLN A 106 18.61 13.90 12.78
C GLN A 106 18.73 14.67 14.10
N HIS A 107 18.10 15.83 14.20
CA HIS A 107 18.07 16.63 15.42
C HIS A 107 17.37 15.88 16.55
N PHE A 108 16.23 15.22 16.28
CA PHE A 108 15.57 14.35 17.26
C PHE A 108 16.49 13.21 17.72
N HIS A 109 17.19 12.53 16.82
CA HIS A 109 18.17 11.50 17.18
C HIS A 109 19.32 12.05 18.03
N GLU A 110 19.85 13.23 17.70
CA GLU A 110 20.92 13.86 18.46
C GLU A 110 20.45 14.27 19.87
N HIS A 111 19.23 14.79 19.99
CA HIS A 111 18.62 15.09 21.29
C HIS A 111 18.38 13.84 22.12
N ASP A 112 17.87 12.76 21.52
CA ASP A 112 17.67 11.49 22.22
C ASP A 112 19.02 10.87 22.63
N MET A 113 20.05 10.95 21.79
CA MET A 113 21.41 10.53 22.18
C MET A 113 21.98 11.38 23.31
N LYS A 114 21.87 12.71 23.24
CA LYS A 114 22.33 13.61 24.31
C LYS A 114 21.56 13.34 25.60
N ARG A 115 20.26 13.08 25.53
CA ARG A 115 19.43 12.69 26.68
C ARG A 115 19.84 11.34 27.25
N ALA A 116 20.08 10.33 26.41
CA ALA A 116 20.56 9.03 26.84
C ALA A 116 21.95 9.10 27.48
N MET A 117 22.87 9.90 26.92
CA MET A 117 24.21 10.14 27.47
C MET A 117 24.15 10.95 28.77
N ALA A 118 23.28 11.96 28.87
CA ALA A 118 23.06 12.70 30.10
C ALA A 118 22.43 11.82 31.19
N ASN A 119 21.53 10.90 30.83
CA ASN A 119 20.96 9.91 31.75
C ASN A 119 21.97 8.83 32.15
N GLN A 120 22.94 8.50 31.29
CA GLN A 120 24.07 7.62 31.64
C GLN A 120 25.11 8.33 32.52
N SER A 121 25.35 9.63 32.29
CA SER A 121 26.24 10.46 33.11
C SER A 121 25.62 10.81 34.48
N MET A 122 24.30 11.01 34.52
CA MET A 122 23.49 11.08 35.75
C MET A 122 23.12 9.70 36.30
N ARG A 123 23.65 8.62 35.74
CA ARG A 123 23.70 7.33 36.44
C ARG A 123 24.74 7.49 37.54
N VAL A 124 24.34 8.23 38.58
CA VAL A 124 24.89 8.19 39.91
C VAL A 124 25.26 6.72 40.17
N ASN A 125 26.52 6.49 40.53
CA ASN A 125 26.96 5.23 41.10
C ASN A 125 26.15 5.03 42.40
N LEU A 126 24.92 4.53 42.26
CA LEU A 126 24.20 3.97 43.38
C LEU A 126 24.86 2.61 43.57
N ASP A 127 25.87 2.58 44.44
CA ASP A 127 26.27 1.38 45.15
C ASP A 127 25.00 0.81 45.78
N ILE A 128 24.37 -0.14 45.08
CA ILE A 128 23.28 -0.93 45.63
C ILE A 128 23.97 -1.87 46.62
N PRO A 129 23.77 -1.73 47.94
CA PRO A 129 24.30 -2.70 48.86
C PRO A 129 23.58 -4.03 48.61
N GLU A 130 24.38 -5.07 48.43
CA GLU A 130 23.94 -6.45 48.32
C GLU A 130 23.15 -6.82 49.58
N SER A 131 21.83 -6.98 49.45
CA SER A 131 20.98 -7.52 50.51
C SER A 131 19.82 -8.32 49.91
N LEU A 132 20.17 -9.58 49.62
CA LEU A 132 19.42 -10.80 49.93
C LEU A 132 17.97 -10.93 49.45
N GLY A 133 17.83 -11.74 48.40
CA GLY A 133 16.83 -12.81 48.39
C GLY A 133 15.72 -12.67 47.36
N LEU A 134 15.90 -13.27 46.19
CA LEU A 134 15.16 -14.46 45.76
C LEU A 134 15.56 -14.84 44.32
N LEU A 135 15.98 -16.10 44.19
CA LEU A 135 16.41 -16.75 42.96
C LEU A 135 15.32 -16.73 41.87
N ALA A 136 15.68 -16.31 40.66
CA ALA A 136 15.12 -16.82 39.40
C ALA A 136 16.08 -16.49 38.23
N PRO A 137 16.14 -17.33 37.20
CA PRO A 137 17.41 -17.85 36.69
C PRO A 137 17.99 -17.07 35.51
N SER A 138 19.31 -17.16 35.41
CA SER A 138 20.13 -16.79 34.27
C SER A 138 19.59 -17.35 32.96
N SER A 139 19.15 -16.49 32.03
CA SER A 139 19.00 -16.85 30.63
C SER A 139 20.37 -16.77 29.95
N ALA A 140 21.15 -17.84 30.11
CA ALA A 140 22.37 -18.08 29.35
C ALA A 140 22.04 -18.92 28.09
N THR A 141 22.62 -18.51 26.97
CA THR A 141 23.15 -19.34 25.88
C THR A 141 22.18 -20.12 24.96
N SER A 142 22.15 -19.64 23.71
CA SER A 142 22.17 -20.35 22.42
C SER A 142 21.45 -21.69 22.16
N SER A 143 20.66 -21.63 21.09
CA SER A 143 20.64 -22.54 19.91
C SER A 143 19.90 -23.90 19.94
N SER A 144 19.03 -24.01 18.92
CA SER A 144 18.73 -25.20 18.10
C SER A 144 17.62 -26.19 18.50
N ARG A 145 16.64 -26.23 17.58
CA ARG A 145 15.93 -27.40 17.00
C ARG A 145 14.72 -28.03 17.75
N LEU A 146 13.60 -27.93 17.02
CA LEU A 146 12.67 -29.00 16.58
C LEU A 146 12.02 -29.94 17.60
N LEU A 147 10.69 -30.01 17.51
CA LEU A 147 9.77 -31.17 17.60
C LEU A 147 8.41 -30.59 18.07
N ASP A 148 7.46 -30.32 17.17
CA ASP A 148 6.48 -31.25 16.56
C ASP A 148 5.45 -31.83 17.53
N ILE A 149 4.26 -32.09 16.99
CA ILE A 149 3.12 -32.84 17.55
C ILE A 149 2.10 -32.05 18.39
N ASP A 150 1.12 -31.50 17.65
CA ASP A 150 -0.23 -32.05 17.49
C ASP A 150 -1.07 -32.46 18.73
N ASN A 151 -2.38 -32.46 18.48
CA ASN A 151 -3.45 -33.18 19.17
C ASN A 151 -4.27 -32.45 20.26
N ARG A 152 -5.46 -32.01 19.81
CA ARG A 152 -6.77 -32.58 20.19
C ARG A 152 -7.25 -32.36 21.64
N SER A 153 -8.44 -31.78 21.77
CA SER A 153 -9.64 -32.54 22.18
C SER A 153 -10.85 -31.69 22.62
N ARG A 154 -11.94 -31.87 21.85
CA ARG A 154 -13.35 -32.09 22.27
C ARG A 154 -14.17 -30.94 22.90
N ARG A 155 -15.33 -30.72 22.28
CA ARG A 155 -16.70 -30.93 22.85
C ARG A 155 -17.70 -30.88 21.67
N LYS A 156 -18.12 -32.01 21.08
CA LYS A 156 -19.28 -32.87 21.41
C LYS A 156 -20.61 -32.12 21.62
N GLY A 157 -21.49 -32.19 20.63
CA GLY A 157 -22.93 -31.95 20.74
C GLY A 157 -23.63 -32.81 19.68
N LYS A 158 -24.37 -33.83 20.13
CA LYS A 158 -25.19 -34.73 19.31
C LYS A 158 -26.59 -34.13 19.16
N PHE A 159 -27.20 -34.23 17.99
CA PHE A 159 -28.64 -34.45 17.86
C PHE A 159 -28.87 -35.47 16.74
N SER A 160 -29.61 -36.53 17.10
CA SER A 160 -30.04 -37.62 16.25
C SER A 160 -31.48 -37.36 15.78
N THR A 161 -31.80 -37.98 14.66
CA THR A 161 -33.09 -38.30 14.02
C THR A 161 -34.34 -38.26 14.90
#